data_AF-W6KVD4-F1
#
_entry.id   AF-W6KVD4-F1
#
_cell.length_a   1.000
_cell.length_b   1.000
_cell.length_c   1.000
_cell.angle_alpha   90.00
_cell.angle_beta   90.00
_cell.angle_gamma   90.00
#
_symmetry.space_group_name_H-M   'P 1'
#
loop_
_entity.id
_entity.type
_entity.pdbx_description
1 polymer ?
#
loop_
_entity_poly.entity_id
_entity_poly.type
_entity_poly.pdbx_seq_one_letter_code
_entity_poly.pdbx_strand_id
1 'polypeptide(L)'
;MALRRIQKELKDLVKDPPANLSGGPVNESDIFHWHATIMGPEKSPYAGGLFFLQIHFPSDYPFKPPRVQFMTKIYHPNINSNGGICLDILKEQWSPALTISKVLLSVCSLLTDPNPEDPLVPDIARQYKSDKAAFEKTAAEWTRQYAMM
;
A
#
# COMPACT_ATOMS: atom_id res chain seq x y z
N MET A 1 18.49 -5.39 -16.40
CA MET A 1 17.14 -5.96 -16.65
C MET A 1 16.08 -5.28 -15.81
N ALA A 2 16.35 -5.02 -14.52
CA ALA A 2 15.49 -4.24 -13.61
C ALA A 2 14.99 -2.92 -14.22
N LEU A 3 15.90 -2.05 -14.70
CA LEU A 3 15.54 -0.78 -15.32
C LEU A 3 14.49 -0.91 -16.45
N ARG A 4 14.73 -1.83 -17.40
CA ARG A 4 13.79 -2.07 -18.52
C ARG A 4 12.42 -2.55 -18.01
N ARG A 5 12.41 -3.40 -16.98
CA ARG A 5 11.18 -3.89 -16.35
C ARG A 5 10.41 -2.75 -15.68
N ILE A 6 11.08 -1.93 -14.86
CA ILE A 6 10.47 -0.79 -14.17
C ILE A 6 9.90 0.23 -15.16
N GLN A 7 10.67 0.56 -16.21
CA GLN A 7 10.20 1.46 -17.28
C GLN A 7 8.98 0.92 -18.02
N LYS A 8 8.92 -0.41 -18.25
CA LYS A 8 7.74 -1.04 -18.85
C LYS A 8 6.54 -0.90 -17.93
N GLU A 9 6.68 -1.21 -16.65
CA GLU A 9 5.58 -1.08 -15.68
C GLU A 9 5.10 0.36 -15.50
N LEU A 10 6.01 1.34 -15.54
CA LEU A 10 5.64 2.75 -15.52
C LEU A 10 4.77 3.11 -16.72
N LYS A 11 5.17 2.66 -17.93
CA LYS A 11 4.38 2.88 -19.15
C LYS A 11 3.01 2.21 -19.06
N ASP A 12 2.95 0.99 -18.54
CA ASP A 12 1.70 0.26 -18.38
C ASP A 12 0.77 0.95 -17.37
N LEU A 13 1.32 1.44 -16.24
CA LEU A 13 0.57 2.19 -15.22
C LEU A 13 0.05 3.54 -15.72
N VAL A 14 0.81 4.24 -16.58
CA VAL A 14 0.38 5.49 -17.21
C VAL A 14 -0.67 5.25 -18.30
N LYS A 15 -0.54 4.15 -19.04
CA LYS A 15 -1.45 3.79 -20.13
C LYS A 15 -2.83 3.38 -19.62
N ASP A 16 -2.87 2.65 -18.51
CA ASP A 16 -4.10 2.14 -17.89
C ASP A 16 -4.07 2.40 -16.37
N PRO A 17 -4.30 3.66 -15.94
CA PRO A 17 -4.23 4.01 -14.53
C PRO A 17 -5.42 3.40 -13.78
N PRO A 18 -5.20 2.66 -12.69
CA PRO A 18 -6.29 2.19 -11.85
C PRO A 18 -7.05 3.38 -11.25
N ALA A 19 -8.38 3.33 -11.23
CA ALA A 19 -9.21 4.47 -10.84
C ALA A 19 -8.84 5.11 -9.48
N ASN A 20 -8.37 4.29 -8.52
CA ASN A 20 -8.08 4.72 -7.16
C ASN A 20 -6.57 4.72 -6.81
N LEU A 21 -5.69 4.54 -7.80
CA LEU A 21 -4.26 4.38 -7.58
C LEU A 21 -3.47 5.18 -8.61
N SER A 22 -2.43 5.86 -8.15
CA SER A 22 -1.43 6.47 -9.02
C SER A 22 -0.03 6.16 -8.50
N GLY A 23 0.98 6.24 -9.35
CA GLY A 23 2.36 6.12 -8.92
C GLY A 23 3.37 6.37 -10.02
N GLY A 24 4.58 6.71 -9.61
CA GLY A 24 5.67 7.02 -10.52
C GLY A 24 6.94 7.42 -9.78
N PRO A 25 8.05 7.58 -10.51
CA PRO A 25 9.33 7.93 -9.91
C PRO A 25 9.29 9.30 -9.24
N VAL A 26 9.97 9.43 -8.09
CA VAL A 26 10.05 10.69 -7.32
C VAL A 26 10.78 11.76 -8.13
N ASN A 27 11.77 11.36 -8.92
CA ASN A 27 12.48 12.22 -9.86
C ASN A 27 12.94 11.41 -11.08
N GLU A 28 13.17 12.07 -12.21
CA GLU A 28 13.52 11.40 -13.47
C GLU A 28 14.91 10.73 -13.44
N SER A 29 15.81 11.20 -12.58
CA SER A 29 17.15 10.62 -12.41
C SER A 29 17.15 9.30 -11.64
N ASP A 30 16.12 9.03 -10.84
CA ASP A 30 16.03 7.88 -9.95
C ASP A 30 14.71 7.14 -10.13
N ILE A 31 14.71 6.26 -11.12
CA ILE A 31 13.56 5.44 -11.45
C ILE A 31 13.35 4.25 -10.50
N PHE A 32 14.26 4.01 -9.55
CA PHE A 32 14.16 2.96 -8.54
C PHE A 32 13.47 3.42 -7.25
N HIS A 33 13.12 4.70 -7.15
CA HIS A 33 12.35 5.25 -6.04
C HIS A 33 11.08 5.90 -6.56
N TRP A 34 9.93 5.34 -6.18
CA TRP A 34 8.62 5.84 -6.59
C TRP A 34 7.83 6.35 -5.39
N HIS A 35 6.97 7.33 -5.66
CA HIS A 35 5.82 7.62 -4.84
C HIS A 35 4.57 7.04 -5.50
N ALA A 36 3.69 6.51 -4.67
CA ALA A 36 2.36 6.07 -5.07
C ALA A 36 1.32 6.70 -4.17
N THR A 37 0.12 6.86 -4.70
CA THR A 37 -1.03 7.38 -3.98
C THR A 37 -2.17 6.39 -4.08
N ILE A 38 -2.81 6.10 -2.95
CA ILE A 38 -4.01 5.27 -2.86
C ILE A 38 -5.13 6.13 -2.31
N MET A 39 -6.24 6.22 -3.07
CA MET A 39 -7.48 6.75 -2.54
C MET A 39 -8.13 5.68 -1.66
N GLY A 40 -8.48 6.05 -0.43
CA GLY A 40 -9.10 5.14 0.52
C GLY A 40 -10.39 4.54 -0.06
N PRO A 41 -10.56 3.21 -0.02
CA PRO A 41 -11.71 2.55 -0.62
C PRO A 41 -13.04 3.08 -0.10
N GLU A 42 -14.02 3.22 -0.99
CA GLU A 42 -15.39 3.49 -0.57
C GLU A 42 -15.91 2.39 0.36
N LYS A 43 -16.82 2.75 1.28
CA LYS A 43 -17.39 1.82 2.27
C LYS A 43 -16.36 1.21 3.23
N SER A 44 -15.19 1.84 3.36
CA SER A 44 -14.19 1.58 4.40
C SER A 44 -14.05 2.81 5.31
N PRO A 45 -13.51 2.67 6.53
CA PRO A 45 -13.19 3.84 7.37
C PRO A 45 -12.08 4.73 6.78
N TYR A 46 -11.48 4.31 5.66
CA TYR A 46 -10.46 5.05 4.92
C TYR A 46 -11.06 5.93 3.81
N ALA A 47 -12.36 5.81 3.53
CA ALA A 47 -13.03 6.54 2.45
C ALA A 47 -12.78 8.06 2.52
N GLY A 48 -12.46 8.65 1.37
CA GLY A 48 -12.13 10.07 1.24
C GLY A 48 -10.70 10.44 1.67
N GLY A 49 -9.93 9.50 2.25
CA GLY A 49 -8.52 9.70 2.55
C GLY A 49 -7.61 9.49 1.34
N LEU A 50 -6.50 10.21 1.31
CA LEU A 50 -5.42 10.10 0.34
C LEU A 50 -4.15 9.58 1.05
N PHE A 51 -3.73 8.36 0.72
CA PHE A 51 -2.59 7.71 1.37
C PHE A 51 -1.38 7.72 0.44
N PHE A 52 -0.30 8.32 0.89
CA PHE A 52 0.99 8.34 0.19
C PHE A 52 1.82 7.14 0.61
N LEU A 53 2.41 6.48 -0.39
CA LEU A 53 3.32 5.36 -0.21
C LEU A 53 4.63 5.64 -0.93
N GLN A 54 5.72 5.13 -0.38
CA GLN A 54 7.02 5.07 -1.03
C GLN A 54 7.33 3.63 -1.45
N ILE A 55 7.94 3.48 -2.63
CA ILE A 55 8.31 2.21 -3.22
C ILE A 55 9.78 2.26 -3.60
N HIS A 56 10.57 1.33 -3.07
CA HIS A 56 11.99 1.18 -3.40
C HIS A 56 12.21 -0.14 -4.11
N PHE A 57 12.65 -0.08 -5.37
CA PHE A 57 12.95 -1.27 -6.15
C PHE A 57 14.36 -1.76 -5.84
N PRO A 58 14.58 -3.07 -5.61
CA PRO A 58 15.92 -3.61 -5.47
C PRO A 58 16.64 -3.67 -6.82
N SER A 59 17.97 -3.72 -6.80
CA SER A 59 18.81 -3.78 -8.01
C SER A 59 18.56 -5.02 -8.87
N ASP A 60 18.08 -6.11 -8.27
CA ASP A 60 17.75 -7.39 -8.90
C ASP A 60 16.24 -7.56 -9.19
N TYR A 61 15.46 -6.49 -9.15
CA TYR A 61 14.05 -6.51 -9.59
C TYR A 61 13.92 -7.08 -11.02
N PRO A 62 12.94 -7.95 -11.30
CA PRO A 62 11.81 -8.40 -10.48
C PRO A 62 12.06 -9.69 -9.68
N PHE A 63 13.30 -10.16 -9.53
CA PHE A 63 13.59 -11.41 -8.81
C PHE A 63 13.41 -11.27 -7.29
N LYS A 64 13.57 -10.05 -6.76
CA LYS A 64 13.17 -9.67 -5.40
C LYS A 64 12.02 -8.67 -5.40
N PRO A 65 11.14 -8.70 -4.37
CA PRO A 65 10.05 -7.76 -4.25
C PRO A 65 10.56 -6.32 -4.01
N PRO A 66 9.79 -5.31 -4.41
CA PRO A 66 10.03 -3.94 -4.01
C PRO A 66 9.69 -3.75 -2.53
N ARG A 67 10.36 -2.81 -1.87
CA ARG A 67 9.98 -2.39 -0.51
C ARG A 67 8.91 -1.31 -0.61
N VAL A 68 7.70 -1.60 -0.13
CA VAL A 68 6.57 -0.68 -0.12
C VAL A 68 6.28 -0.25 1.31
N GLN A 69 6.10 1.05 1.55
CA GLN A 69 5.77 1.59 2.87
C GLN A 69 4.78 2.74 2.77
N PHE A 70 3.88 2.84 3.74
CA PHE A 70 3.06 4.02 3.95
C PHE A 70 3.91 5.19 4.47
N MET A 71 3.76 6.34 3.84
CA MET A 71 4.25 7.62 4.36
C MET A 71 3.16 8.31 5.20
N THR A 72 1.90 8.19 4.76
CA THR A 72 0.75 8.65 5.53
C THR A 72 0.49 7.74 6.72
N LYS A 73 0.33 8.32 7.91
CA LYS A 73 -0.07 7.56 9.11
C LYS A 73 -1.46 6.94 8.91
N ILE A 74 -1.61 5.70 9.33
CA ILE A 74 -2.87 4.95 9.19
C ILE A 74 -3.08 4.03 10.39
N TYR A 75 -4.34 3.87 10.79
CA TYR A 75 -4.73 2.95 11.86
C TYR A 75 -5.20 1.64 11.23
N HIS A 76 -4.32 0.64 11.16
CA HIS A 76 -4.59 -0.61 10.45
C HIS A 76 -3.85 -1.80 11.10
N PRO A 77 -4.45 -3.01 11.23
CA PRO A 77 -3.80 -4.12 11.92
C PRO A 77 -2.56 -4.67 11.18
N ASN A 78 -2.53 -4.59 9.85
CA ASN A 78 -1.41 -5.06 9.02
C ASN A 78 -0.41 -3.95 8.60
N ILE A 79 -0.53 -2.73 9.13
CA ILE A 79 0.39 -1.62 8.82
C ILE A 79 0.89 -1.04 10.14
N ASN A 80 2.20 -1.05 10.35
CA ASN A 80 2.77 -0.55 11.60
C ASN A 80 3.01 0.98 11.58
N SER A 81 3.41 1.55 12.72
CA SER A 81 3.66 2.99 12.88
C SER A 81 4.79 3.55 11.99
N ASN A 82 5.68 2.69 11.50
CA ASN A 82 6.74 3.05 10.55
C ASN A 82 6.29 2.90 9.09
N GLY A 83 5.00 2.59 8.85
CA GLY A 83 4.43 2.40 7.52
C GLY A 83 4.74 1.07 6.86
N GLY A 84 5.39 0.13 7.57
CA GLY A 84 5.65 -1.21 7.06
C GLY A 84 4.35 -1.99 6.92
N ILE A 85 4.21 -2.71 5.80
CA ILE A 85 3.02 -3.48 5.45
C ILE A 85 3.33 -4.98 5.61
N CYS A 86 2.47 -5.74 6.28
CA CYS A 86 2.50 -7.19 6.17
C CYS A 86 1.57 -7.64 5.05
N LEU A 87 2.18 -8.02 3.94
CA LEU A 87 1.50 -8.59 2.79
C LEU A 87 2.40 -9.70 2.24
N ASP A 88 1.84 -10.90 2.13
CA ASP A 88 2.50 -12.13 1.69
C ASP A 88 3.15 -11.99 0.31
N ILE A 89 2.50 -11.28 -0.62
CA ILE A 89 3.05 -11.03 -1.96
C ILE A 89 4.29 -10.13 -1.94
N LEU A 90 4.57 -9.41 -0.85
CA LEU A 90 5.81 -8.65 -0.66
C LEU A 90 6.91 -9.47 0.05
N LYS A 91 6.63 -10.74 0.35
CA LYS A 91 7.50 -11.67 1.08
C LYS A 91 7.59 -13.01 0.32
N GLU A 92 7.00 -14.06 0.89
CA GLU A 92 7.09 -15.45 0.42
C GLU A 92 6.27 -15.74 -0.85
N GLN A 93 5.18 -15.00 -1.08
CA GLN A 93 4.34 -15.15 -2.27
C GLN A 93 4.76 -14.20 -3.40
N TRP A 94 5.90 -13.52 -3.28
CA TRP A 94 6.42 -12.70 -4.37
C TRP A 94 6.75 -13.56 -5.58
N SER A 95 6.22 -13.17 -6.73
CA SER A 95 6.55 -13.75 -8.02
C SER A 95 7.03 -12.65 -8.97
N PRO A 96 8.08 -12.89 -9.77
CA PRO A 96 8.50 -11.96 -10.82
C PRO A 96 7.40 -11.60 -11.83
N ALA A 97 6.30 -12.36 -11.89
CA ALA A 97 5.13 -12.06 -12.72
C ALA A 97 4.20 -10.99 -12.12
N LEU A 98 4.35 -10.64 -10.84
CA LEU A 98 3.61 -9.56 -10.21
C LEU A 98 4.15 -8.20 -10.65
N THR A 99 3.24 -7.25 -10.83
CA THR A 99 3.54 -5.86 -11.19
C THR A 99 3.20 -4.95 -10.01
N ILE A 100 3.73 -3.73 -10.03
CA ILE A 100 3.45 -2.69 -9.05
C ILE A 100 1.97 -2.32 -9.02
N SER A 101 1.31 -2.30 -10.18
CA SER A 101 -0.14 -2.12 -10.24
C SER A 101 -0.87 -3.21 -9.42
N LYS A 102 -0.49 -4.48 -9.59
CA LYS A 102 -1.06 -5.59 -8.79
C LYS A 102 -0.73 -5.45 -7.30
N VAL A 103 0.49 -5.05 -6.95
CA VAL A 103 0.88 -4.81 -5.55
C VAL A 103 0.02 -3.72 -4.92
N LEU A 104 -0.14 -2.58 -5.59
CA LEU A 104 -0.96 -1.46 -5.11
C LEU A 104 -2.44 -1.84 -5.01
N LEU A 105 -2.96 -2.64 -5.95
CA LEU A 105 -4.31 -3.20 -5.88
C LEU A 105 -4.48 -4.12 -4.66
N SER A 106 -3.50 -4.97 -4.36
CA SER A 106 -3.53 -5.82 -3.17
C SER A 106 -3.46 -5.01 -1.88
N VAL A 107 -2.70 -3.91 -1.84
CA VAL A 107 -2.72 -2.98 -0.69
C VAL A 107 -4.11 -2.32 -0.54
N CYS A 108 -4.73 -1.89 -1.64
CA CYS A 108 -6.09 -1.35 -1.63
C CYS A 108 -7.12 -2.38 -1.12
N SER A 109 -6.98 -3.64 -1.54
CA SER A 109 -7.79 -4.75 -1.03
C SER A 109 -7.59 -4.95 0.47
N LEU A 110 -6.34 -4.88 0.95
CA LEU A 110 -6.01 -5.01 2.37
C LEU A 110 -6.67 -3.92 3.22
N LEU A 111 -6.77 -2.68 2.70
CA LEU A 111 -7.51 -1.61 3.38
C LEU A 111 -9.02 -1.90 3.49
N THR A 112 -9.58 -2.67 2.56
CA THR A 112 -11.00 -3.03 2.60
C THR A 112 -11.25 -4.25 3.49
N ASP A 113 -10.35 -5.24 3.42
CA ASP A 113 -10.41 -6.50 4.16
C ASP A 113 -9.08 -6.74 4.90
N PRO A 114 -8.95 -6.20 6.13
CA PRO A 114 -7.75 -6.42 6.95
C PRO A 114 -7.60 -7.89 7.34
N ASN A 115 -6.37 -8.38 7.47
CA ASN A 115 -6.08 -9.75 7.91
C ASN A 115 -5.72 -9.78 9.42
N PRO A 116 -6.65 -10.11 10.33
CA PRO A 116 -6.37 -10.12 11.76
C PRO A 116 -5.70 -11.42 12.25
N GLU A 117 -5.43 -12.39 11.38
CA GLU A 117 -4.70 -13.63 11.74
C GLU A 117 -3.18 -13.45 11.65
N ASP A 118 -2.70 -12.53 10.79
CA ASP A 118 -1.28 -12.15 10.71
C ASP A 118 -1.09 -10.62 10.86
N PRO A 119 -1.36 -10.05 12.05
CA PRO A 119 -1.28 -8.62 12.27
C PRO A 119 0.15 -8.16 12.58
N LEU A 120 0.53 -6.98 12.06
CA LEU A 120 1.71 -6.26 12.54
C LEU A 120 1.45 -5.52 13.85
N VAL A 121 0.20 -5.15 14.11
CA VAL A 121 -0.23 -4.44 15.31
C VAL A 121 -1.31 -5.25 16.02
N PRO A 122 -0.93 -6.15 16.95
CA PRO A 122 -1.86 -7.08 17.60
C PRO A 122 -3.01 -6.40 18.33
N ASP A 123 -2.79 -5.22 18.90
CA ASP A 123 -3.84 -4.48 19.62
C ASP A 123 -4.94 -3.96 18.69
N ILE A 124 -4.56 -3.44 17.52
CA ILE A 124 -5.53 -3.02 16.49
C ILE A 124 -6.29 -4.24 15.97
N ALA A 125 -5.61 -5.36 15.75
CA ALA A 125 -6.25 -6.60 15.30
C ALA A 125 -7.23 -7.16 16.34
N ARG A 126 -6.88 -7.08 17.63
CA ARG A 126 -7.77 -7.45 18.73
C ARG A 126 -9.02 -6.57 18.73
N GLN A 127 -8.85 -5.25 18.63
CA GLN A 127 -9.97 -4.32 18.56
C GLN A 127 -10.85 -4.61 17.33
N TYR A 128 -10.25 -4.84 16.16
CA TYR A 128 -10.99 -5.20 14.94
C TYR A 128 -11.85 -6.46 15.14
N LYS A 129 -11.32 -7.48 15.84
CA LYS A 129 -12.02 -8.73 16.15
C LYS A 129 -13.10 -8.58 17.23
N SER A 130 -12.86 -7.77 18.27
CA SER A 130 -13.75 -7.68 19.43
C SER A 130 -14.81 -6.57 19.33
N ASP A 131 -14.46 -5.45 18.71
CA ASP A 131 -15.30 -4.25 18.57
C ASP A 131 -14.98 -3.53 17.25
N LYS A 132 -15.57 -4.06 16.18
CA LYS A 132 -15.39 -3.51 14.83
C LYS A 132 -15.86 -2.06 14.73
N ALA A 133 -16.90 -1.66 15.47
CA ALA A 133 -17.42 -0.29 15.44
C ALA A 133 -16.41 0.70 16.05
N ALA A 134 -15.77 0.35 17.17
CA ALA A 134 -14.72 1.17 17.76
C ALA A 134 -13.48 1.25 16.87
N PHE A 135 -13.10 0.15 16.21
CA PHE A 135 -12.05 0.14 15.20
C PHE A 135 -12.38 1.11 14.05
N GLU A 136 -13.55 0.97 13.43
CA GLU A 136 -13.96 1.81 12.28
C GLU A 136 -14.01 3.28 12.65
N LYS A 137 -14.51 3.61 13.85
CA LYS A 137 -14.51 4.99 14.37
C LYS A 137 -13.10 5.55 14.47
N THR A 138 -12.18 4.79 15.09
CA THR A 138 -10.78 5.23 15.29
C THR A 138 -10.05 5.37 13.95
N ALA A 139 -10.24 4.40 13.04
CA ALA A 139 -9.67 4.45 11.70
C ALA A 139 -10.18 5.67 10.92
N ALA A 140 -11.48 5.97 10.98
CA ALA A 140 -12.06 7.16 10.34
C ALA A 140 -11.58 8.49 10.95
N GLU A 141 -11.30 8.53 12.26
CA GLU A 141 -10.66 9.68 12.91
C GLU A 141 -9.23 9.88 12.40
N TRP A 142 -8.45 8.80 12.29
CA TRP A 142 -7.10 8.86 11.73
C TRP A 142 -7.10 9.26 10.26
N THR A 143 -8.01 8.74 9.46
CA THR A 143 -8.18 9.13 8.05
C THR A 143 -8.41 10.63 7.95
N ARG A 144 -9.34 11.19 8.75
CA ARG A 144 -9.61 12.63 8.80
C ARG A 144 -8.40 13.46 9.24
N GLN A 145 -7.62 12.96 10.18
CA GLN A 145 -6.50 13.70 10.74
C GLN A 145 -5.25 13.70 9.85
N TYR A 146 -4.96 12.57 9.19
CA TYR A 146 -3.68 12.35 8.52
C TYR A 146 -3.77 12.19 7.01
N ALA A 147 -4.93 11.84 6.47
CA ALA A 147 -5.10 11.49 5.06
C ALA A 147 -6.06 12.41 4.30
N MET A 148 -6.81 13.28 4.98
CA MET A 148 -7.64 14.30 4.33
C MET A 148 -6.88 15.63 4.26
N MET A 149 -6.99 16.33 3.12
CA MET A 149 -6.46 17.69 2.91
C MET A 149 -7.55 18.73 3.16
#